data_AF-A0A7S2G214-F1
#
_entry.id   AF-A0A7S2G214-F1
#
_cell.length_a   1.000
_cell.length_b   1.000
_cell.length_c   1.000
_cell.angle_alpha   90.00
_cell.angle_beta   90.00
_cell.angle_gamma   90.00
#
_symmetry.space_group_name_H-M   'P 1'
#
loop_
_entity.id
_entity.type
_entity.pdbx_description
1 polymer ?
#
loop_
_entity_poly.entity_id
_entity_poly.type
_entity_poly.pdbx_seq_one_letter_code
_entity_poly.pdbx_strand_id
1 'polypeptide(L)'
;VSRAVGRAGLTPVTITGGTVTQPATIVPPNVTNPWLRWTTSRPGSLSQVSLGMRFRNYTTGVRAIFFALPSGFTHELQALSDMRVTLNGAAYQFPVDSEWGNAWIDARSRHSVRVAVAGGVFVQEGGYTFQFPIRVPQAVP
;
A
#
# COMPACT_ATOMS: atom_id res chain seq x y z
N VAL A 1 -5.82 -45.57 1.04
CA VAL A 1 -6.83 -46.04 0.06
C VAL A 1 -6.47 -45.48 -1.31
N SER A 2 -5.70 -46.21 -2.12
CA SER A 2 -5.35 -45.81 -3.49
C SER A 2 -6.43 -46.31 -4.45
N ARG A 3 -7.22 -45.40 -5.01
CA ARG A 3 -8.12 -45.70 -6.13
C ARG A 3 -7.52 -45.15 -7.42
N ALA A 4 -7.30 -46.07 -8.35
CA ALA A 4 -7.11 -45.95 -9.79
C ALA A 4 -7.03 -44.52 -10.40
N VAL A 5 -5.84 -44.14 -10.85
CA VAL A 5 -5.65 -43.14 -11.91
C VAL A 5 -5.12 -43.90 -13.12
N GLY A 6 -6.03 -44.35 -13.99
CA GLY A 6 -5.65 -45.22 -15.10
C GLY A 6 -6.67 -45.25 -16.22
N ARG A 7 -7.18 -44.07 -16.66
CA ARG A 7 -7.99 -43.95 -17.89
C ARG A 7 -7.91 -42.61 -18.64
N ALA A 8 -7.04 -41.66 -18.26
CA ALA A 8 -7.03 -40.32 -18.86
C ALA A 8 -5.75 -39.94 -19.65
N GLY A 9 -4.84 -40.88 -19.94
CA GLY A 9 -3.57 -40.56 -20.61
C GLY A 9 -2.63 -39.67 -19.78
N LEU A 10 -2.86 -39.59 -18.47
CA LEU A 10 -2.07 -38.78 -17.55
C LEU A 10 -0.88 -39.59 -17.02
N THR A 11 0.31 -39.01 -17.09
CA THR A 11 1.52 -39.58 -16.49
C THR A 11 1.56 -39.16 -15.02
N PRO A 12 1.62 -40.11 -14.06
CA PRO A 12 1.76 -39.75 -12.65
C PRO A 12 3.13 -39.11 -12.41
N VAL A 13 3.14 -37.92 -11.83
CA VAL A 13 4.35 -37.25 -11.35
C VAL A 13 4.48 -37.50 -9.85
N THR A 14 5.53 -38.19 -9.43
CA THR A 14 5.85 -38.40 -8.01
C THR A 14 6.77 -37.30 -7.52
N ILE A 15 6.28 -36.43 -6.64
CA ILE A 15 7.12 -35.43 -5.97
C ILE A 15 7.88 -36.12 -4.84
N THR A 16 9.20 -36.33 -5.00
CA THR A 16 10.05 -37.08 -4.06
C THR A 16 10.87 -36.19 -3.11
N GLY A 17 10.63 -34.88 -3.08
CA GLY A 17 11.48 -33.95 -2.31
C GLY A 17 10.90 -32.55 -2.12
N GLY A 18 9.59 -32.43 -1.87
CA GLY A 18 8.99 -31.13 -1.55
C GLY A 18 9.19 -30.78 -0.08
N THR A 19 9.90 -29.68 0.22
CA THR A 19 9.85 -29.08 1.55
C THR A 19 8.65 -28.15 1.63
N VAL A 20 7.65 -28.51 2.43
CA VAL A 20 6.58 -27.58 2.81
C VAL A 20 7.20 -26.56 3.74
N THR A 21 7.52 -25.38 3.21
CA THR A 21 7.95 -24.28 4.05
C THR A 21 6.72 -23.80 4.81
N GLN A 22 6.81 -23.73 6.14
CA GLN A 22 5.71 -23.23 6.94
C GLN A 22 5.36 -21.82 6.44
N PRO A 23 4.10 -21.55 6.07
CA PRO A 23 3.72 -20.22 5.61
C PRO A 23 4.10 -19.23 6.71
N ALA A 24 4.82 -18.16 6.34
CA ALA A 24 5.12 -17.10 7.29
C ALA A 24 3.79 -16.56 7.83
N THR A 25 3.56 -16.68 9.13
CA THR A 25 2.40 -16.06 9.79
C THR A 25 2.61 -14.55 9.72
N ILE A 26 1.98 -13.90 8.74
CA ILE A 26 1.97 -12.44 8.64
C ILE A 26 1.04 -11.94 9.74
N VAL A 27 1.61 -11.54 10.87
CA VAL A 27 0.87 -10.76 11.87
C VAL A 27 0.54 -9.42 11.20
N PRO A 28 -0.74 -9.01 11.12
CA PRO A 28 -1.10 -7.73 10.55
C PRO A 28 -0.26 -6.64 11.22
N PRO A 29 0.32 -5.71 10.45
CA PRO A 29 1.02 -4.60 11.06
C PRO A 29 0.05 -3.93 12.04
N ASN A 30 0.49 -3.78 13.29
CA ASN A 30 -0.30 -3.30 14.42
C ASN A 30 -0.57 -1.79 14.26
N VAL A 31 -1.33 -1.45 13.20
CA VAL A 31 -1.66 -0.10 12.79
C VAL A 31 -2.95 0.32 13.49
N THR A 32 -2.93 1.49 14.12
CA THR A 32 -4.06 2.01 14.89
C THR A 32 -4.29 3.49 14.64
N ASN A 33 -5.41 4.00 15.14
CA ASN A 33 -5.82 5.40 15.08
C ASN A 33 -5.78 5.97 13.63
N PRO A 34 -6.40 5.29 12.65
CA PRO A 34 -6.50 5.85 11.32
C PRO A 34 -7.36 7.11 11.36
N TRP A 35 -6.95 8.15 10.64
CA TRP A 35 -7.77 9.34 10.43
C TRP A 35 -7.50 9.91 9.05
N LEU A 36 -8.50 10.64 8.53
CA LEU A 36 -8.47 11.27 7.23
C LEU A 36 -8.95 12.71 7.37
N ARG A 37 -8.24 13.66 6.74
CA ARG A 37 -8.68 15.05 6.59
C ARG A 37 -8.28 15.60 5.24
N TRP A 38 -8.95 16.64 4.80
CA TRP A 38 -8.56 17.41 3.62
C TRP A 38 -8.72 18.90 3.88
N THR A 39 -8.01 19.73 3.13
CA THR A 39 -7.96 21.18 3.35
C THR A 39 -9.23 21.92 2.90
N THR A 40 -9.99 21.37 1.96
CA THR A 40 -11.23 21.97 1.46
C THR A 40 -12.16 20.90 0.89
N SER A 41 -13.46 21.13 1.00
CA SER A 41 -14.52 20.28 0.41
C SER A 41 -15.21 20.96 -0.77
N ARG A 42 -14.67 22.09 -1.28
CA ARG A 42 -15.33 22.84 -2.36
C ARG A 42 -15.34 22.00 -3.65
N PRO A 43 -16.51 21.77 -4.28
CA PRO A 43 -16.58 21.00 -5.51
C PRO A 43 -15.65 21.54 -6.60
N GLY A 44 -14.99 20.63 -7.32
CA GLY A 44 -14.07 20.96 -8.42
C GLY A 44 -12.72 21.55 -8.02
N SER A 45 -12.50 21.85 -6.74
CA SER A 45 -11.28 22.49 -6.27
C SER A 45 -10.14 21.50 -6.05
N LEU A 46 -8.91 22.03 -6.09
CA LEU A 46 -7.74 21.32 -5.57
C LEU A 46 -7.77 21.36 -4.04
N SER A 47 -7.53 20.21 -3.42
CA SER A 47 -7.35 20.06 -1.99
C SER A 47 -6.09 19.24 -1.70
N GLN A 48 -5.67 19.24 -0.45
CA GLN A 48 -4.62 18.35 0.03
C GLN A 48 -5.24 17.37 1.00
N VAL A 49 -5.17 16.08 0.68
CA VAL A 49 -5.58 15.03 1.60
C VAL A 49 -4.44 14.76 2.59
N SER A 50 -4.78 14.46 3.84
CA SER A 50 -3.85 13.89 4.81
C SER A 50 -4.47 12.63 5.41
N LEU A 51 -3.79 11.50 5.25
CA LEU A 51 -4.10 10.26 5.93
C LEU A 51 -3.09 10.06 7.05
N GLY A 52 -3.58 9.90 8.28
CA GLY A 52 -2.75 9.55 9.43
C GLY A 52 -3.03 8.16 9.95
N MET A 53 -2.01 7.50 10.45
CA MET A 53 -2.10 6.21 11.13
C MET A 53 -0.90 6.01 12.07
N ARG A 54 -1.01 5.13 13.06
CA ARG A 54 0.08 4.81 13.99
C ARG A 54 0.48 3.34 13.91
N PHE A 55 1.74 3.07 13.58
CA PHE A 55 2.34 1.75 13.79
C PHE A 55 2.70 1.63 15.27
N ARG A 56 2.19 0.59 15.97
CA ARG A 56 2.48 0.35 17.40
C ARG A 56 3.83 -0.29 17.68
N ASN A 57 4.41 -0.96 16.69
CA ASN A 57 5.75 -1.57 16.77
C ASN A 57 6.46 -1.35 15.43
N TYR A 58 7.78 -1.45 15.42
CA TYR A 58 8.53 -1.54 14.16
C TYR A 58 8.17 -2.84 13.42
N THR A 59 8.21 -2.83 12.09
CA THR A 59 7.85 -4.01 11.28
C THR A 59 8.55 -4.02 9.92
N THR A 60 8.90 -5.20 9.44
CA THR A 60 9.36 -5.46 8.05
C THR A 60 8.26 -6.06 7.17
N GLY A 61 7.06 -6.27 7.74
CA GLY A 61 5.94 -6.94 7.07
C GLY A 61 5.16 -6.06 6.11
N VAL A 62 5.38 -4.73 6.11
CA VAL A 62 4.71 -3.81 5.19
C VAL A 62 5.38 -3.89 3.84
N ARG A 63 4.62 -4.27 2.82
CA ARG A 63 5.08 -4.34 1.42
C ARG A 63 4.56 -3.20 0.55
N ALA A 64 3.42 -2.65 0.90
CA ALA A 64 2.86 -1.51 0.21
C ALA A 64 1.89 -0.76 1.14
N ILE A 65 1.74 0.53 0.87
CA ILE A 65 0.62 1.33 1.38
C ILE A 65 -0.27 1.63 0.17
N PHE A 66 -1.55 1.31 0.29
CA PHE A 66 -2.53 1.53 -0.76
C PHE A 66 -3.56 2.55 -0.29
N PHE A 67 -3.73 3.60 -1.06
CA PHE A 67 -4.74 4.63 -0.86
C PHE A 67 -5.81 4.45 -1.93
N ALA A 68 -7.04 4.15 -1.52
CA ALA A 68 -8.21 4.22 -2.38
C ALA A 68 -8.92 5.53 -2.11
N LEU A 69 -9.12 6.33 -3.16
CA LEU A 69 -9.90 7.56 -3.04
C LEU A 69 -11.39 7.25 -3.16
N PRO A 70 -12.27 8.01 -2.47
CA PRO A 70 -13.71 7.90 -2.67
C PRO A 70 -14.10 8.18 -4.12
N SER A 71 -15.27 7.70 -4.53
CA SER A 71 -15.78 7.92 -5.89
C SER A 71 -15.79 9.42 -6.25
N GLY A 72 -15.38 9.72 -7.47
CA GLY A 72 -15.28 11.10 -7.99
C GLY A 72 -14.03 11.87 -7.55
N PHE A 73 -13.34 11.45 -6.49
CA PHE A 73 -12.05 12.05 -6.14
C PHE A 73 -10.95 11.51 -7.04
N THR A 74 -9.98 12.38 -7.33
CA THR A 74 -8.76 12.01 -8.05
C THR A 74 -7.54 12.56 -7.33
N HIS A 75 -6.40 11.86 -7.35
CA HIS A 75 -5.13 12.44 -6.91
C HIS A 75 -4.49 13.22 -8.05
N GLU A 76 -3.64 14.16 -7.70
CA GLU A 76 -2.87 14.98 -8.64
C GLU A 76 -1.35 14.72 -8.53
N LEU A 77 -0.97 13.62 -7.88
CA LEU A 77 0.42 13.15 -7.80
C LEU A 77 1.02 12.96 -9.19
N GLN A 78 2.14 13.64 -9.45
CA GLN A 78 3.01 13.46 -10.61
C GLN A 78 4.33 12.79 -10.21
N ALA A 79 4.84 13.08 -9.01
CA ALA A 79 6.11 12.58 -8.47
C ALA A 79 6.10 12.40 -6.94
N LEU A 80 7.19 11.85 -6.35
CA LEU A 80 7.24 11.52 -4.91
C LEU A 80 7.26 12.79 -4.09
N SER A 81 7.93 13.80 -4.64
CA SER A 81 8.02 15.14 -4.08
C SER A 81 6.66 15.76 -3.81
N ASP A 82 5.62 15.32 -4.53
CA ASP A 82 4.24 15.80 -4.33
C ASP A 82 3.58 15.14 -3.11
N MET A 83 4.17 14.03 -2.63
CA MET A 83 3.77 13.36 -1.41
C MET A 83 4.70 13.76 -0.26
N ARG A 84 4.11 14.34 0.78
CA ARG A 84 4.80 14.59 2.03
C ARG A 84 4.49 13.48 3.02
N VAL A 85 5.52 12.91 3.62
CA VAL A 85 5.38 11.99 4.74
C VAL A 85 5.98 12.61 6.00
N THR A 86 5.26 12.50 7.11
CA THR A 86 5.80 12.83 8.43
C THR A 86 5.75 11.62 9.35
N LEU A 87 6.72 11.53 10.26
CA LEU A 87 6.79 10.57 11.35
C LEU A 87 6.84 11.34 12.67
N ASN A 88 5.86 11.11 13.53
CA ASN A 88 5.69 11.83 14.80
C ASN A 88 5.72 13.37 14.63
N GLY A 89 5.19 13.85 13.50
CA GLY A 89 5.13 15.28 13.15
C GLY A 89 6.38 15.84 12.45
N ALA A 90 7.51 15.12 12.44
CA ALA A 90 8.71 15.54 11.72
C ALA A 90 8.69 15.06 10.27
N ALA A 91 9.29 15.82 9.35
CA ALA A 91 9.45 15.38 7.96
C ALA A 91 10.22 14.05 7.92
N TYR A 92 9.73 13.09 7.13
CA TYR A 92 10.28 11.75 7.10
C TYR A 92 10.36 11.23 5.67
N GLN A 93 11.52 10.66 5.31
CA GLN A 93 11.69 9.97 4.05
C GLN A 93 11.21 8.54 4.20
N PHE A 94 10.03 8.26 3.66
CA PHE A 94 9.44 6.93 3.72
C PHE A 94 10.26 5.93 2.87
N PRO A 95 10.54 4.71 3.36
CA PRO A 95 11.38 3.75 2.66
C PRO A 95 10.65 3.12 1.46
N VAL A 96 10.64 3.84 0.35
CA VAL A 96 10.02 3.39 -0.90
C VAL A 96 10.95 2.47 -1.68
N ASP A 97 10.37 1.48 -2.36
CA ASP A 97 11.11 0.57 -3.23
C ASP A 97 11.69 1.31 -4.43
N SER A 98 12.94 1.04 -4.82
CA SER A 98 13.61 1.64 -5.97
C SER A 98 13.80 0.66 -7.14
N GLU A 99 13.53 -0.63 -6.96
CA GLU A 99 13.85 -1.67 -7.95
C GLU A 99 12.96 -1.61 -9.21
N TRP A 100 11.79 -0.97 -9.13
CA TRP A 100 10.82 -0.89 -10.22
C TRP A 100 11.00 0.36 -11.11
N GLY A 101 12.22 0.68 -11.54
CA GLY A 101 12.48 1.58 -12.68
C GLY A 101 11.67 2.88 -12.73
N ASN A 102 11.57 3.61 -11.61
CA ASN A 102 10.80 4.86 -11.38
C ASN A 102 9.30 4.73 -11.05
N ALA A 103 8.71 3.53 -10.93
CA ALA A 103 7.28 3.32 -10.65
C ALA A 103 6.98 2.94 -9.17
N TRP A 104 7.56 3.68 -8.22
CA TRP A 104 7.39 3.45 -6.78
C TRP A 104 6.06 4.00 -6.23
N ILE A 105 5.46 4.97 -6.94
CA ILE A 105 4.02 5.21 -6.94
C ILE A 105 3.43 4.62 -8.22
N ASP A 106 2.46 3.72 -8.09
CA ASP A 106 1.54 3.45 -9.19
C ASP A 106 0.40 4.48 -9.15
N ALA A 107 0.54 5.52 -9.95
CA ALA A 107 -0.42 6.63 -10.14
C ALA A 107 -1.17 6.52 -11.47
N ARG A 108 -1.03 5.39 -12.19
CA ARG A 108 -1.70 5.18 -13.49
C ARG A 108 -3.22 5.25 -13.36
N SER A 109 -3.74 4.90 -12.19
CA SER A 109 -5.11 5.13 -11.79
C SER A 109 -5.21 6.43 -11.02
N ARG A 110 -5.94 7.43 -11.52
CA ARG A 110 -6.15 8.69 -10.77
C ARG A 110 -6.95 8.51 -9.48
N HIS A 111 -7.57 7.35 -9.26
CA HIS A 111 -8.44 7.07 -8.12
C HIS A 111 -7.75 6.30 -7.01
N SER A 112 -6.51 5.89 -7.22
CA SER A 112 -5.77 5.12 -6.22
C SER A 112 -4.28 5.39 -6.31
N VAL A 113 -3.62 5.33 -5.16
CA VAL A 113 -2.17 5.50 -5.07
C VAL A 113 -1.62 4.27 -4.39
N ARG A 114 -0.69 3.58 -5.02
CA ARG A 114 0.06 2.49 -4.37
C ARG A 114 1.50 2.95 -4.15
N VAL A 115 1.95 2.92 -2.90
CA VAL A 115 3.33 3.20 -2.51
C VAL A 115 4.00 1.88 -2.14
N ALA A 116 4.94 1.42 -2.95
CA ALA A 116 5.70 0.21 -2.66
C ALA A 116 6.75 0.47 -1.58
N VAL A 117 6.89 -0.45 -0.61
CA VAL A 117 7.89 -0.37 0.46
C VAL A 117 9.10 -1.20 0.10
N ALA A 118 10.29 -0.64 0.26
CA ALA A 118 11.55 -1.31 -0.03
C ALA A 118 11.67 -2.65 0.73
N GLY A 119 12.13 -3.68 0.01
CA GLY A 119 12.39 -5.00 0.58
C GLY A 119 13.43 -4.95 1.72
N GLY A 120 13.19 -5.69 2.79
CA GLY A 120 14.13 -5.80 3.91
C GLY A 120 14.26 -4.55 4.80
N VAL A 121 13.50 -3.49 4.54
CA VAL A 121 13.55 -2.25 5.35
C VAL A 121 12.54 -2.28 6.49
N PHE A 122 12.90 -1.66 7.61
CA PHE A 122 12.02 -1.46 8.76
C PHE A 122 11.13 -0.23 8.59
N VAL A 123 9.82 -0.41 8.72
CA VAL A 123 8.90 0.68 9.04
C VAL A 123 8.97 0.90 10.55
N GLN A 124 9.30 2.11 10.96
CA GLN A 124 9.48 2.47 12.37
C GLN A 124 8.14 2.49 13.11
N GLU A 125 8.20 2.35 14.44
CA GLU A 125 7.05 2.69 15.27
C GLU A 125 6.76 4.20 15.20
N GLY A 126 5.49 4.58 15.16
CA GLY A 126 5.09 5.97 15.35
C GLY A 126 3.87 6.38 14.54
N GLY A 127 3.49 7.63 14.71
CA GLY A 127 2.41 8.27 13.96
C GLY A 127 2.91 8.73 12.60
N TYR A 128 2.44 8.10 11.53
CA TYR A 128 2.71 8.52 10.17
C TYR A 128 1.59 9.42 9.67
N THR A 129 1.93 10.45 8.91
CA THR A 129 0.96 11.20 8.09
C THR A 129 1.45 11.24 6.66
N PHE A 130 0.62 10.80 5.73
CA PHE A 130 0.83 10.90 4.28
C PHE A 130 -0.05 12.01 3.75
N GLN A 131 0.53 12.94 3.00
CA GLN A 131 -0.19 14.07 2.44
C GLN A 131 0.13 14.22 0.96
N PHE A 132 -0.90 14.45 0.15
CA PHE A 132 -0.73 14.65 -1.29
C PHE A 132 -1.92 15.43 -1.87
N PRO A 133 -1.75 16.06 -3.05
CA PRO A 133 -2.82 16.81 -3.68
C PRO A 133 -3.88 15.89 -4.27
N ILE A 134 -5.14 16.31 -4.13
CA ILE A 134 -6.32 15.68 -4.70
C ILE A 134 -7.21 16.74 -5.35
N ARG A 135 -8.09 16.30 -6.26
CA ARG A 135 -9.18 17.08 -6.80
C ARG A 135 -10.51 16.56 -6.26
N VAL A 136 -11.30 17.48 -5.72
CA VAL A 136 -12.66 17.23 -5.23
C VAL A 136 -13.60 17.13 -6.44
N PRO A 137 -14.52 16.15 -6.49
CA PRO A 137 -15.47 16.02 -7.60
C PRO A 137 -16.35 17.28 -7.76
N GLN A 138 -16.81 17.53 -8.99
CA GLN A 138 -17.73 18.63 -9.32
C GLN A 138 -19.14 18.38 -8.80
N ALA A 139 -19.56 17.11 -8.75
CA ALA A 139 -20.81 16.68 -8.17
C ALA A 139 -20.50 15.64 -7.09
N VAL A 140 -21.04 15.86 -5.89
CA VAL A 140 -21.07 14.81 -4.87
C VAL A 140 -22.28 13.92 -5.24
N PRO A 141 -22.10 12.60 -5.41
CA PRO A 141 -23.22 11.70 -5.70
C PRO A 141 -24.25 11.67 -4.57
#